data_AF-A0A127VBH8-F1
#
_entry.id   AF-A0A127VBH8-F1
#
_cell.length_a   1.000
_cell.length_b   1.000
_cell.length_c   1.000
_cell.angle_alpha   90.00
_cell.angle_beta   90.00
_cell.angle_gamma   90.00
#
_symmetry.space_group_name_H-M   'P 1'
#
loop_
_entity.id
_entity.type
_entity.pdbx_description
1 polymer ?
#
loop_
_entity_poly.entity_id
_entity_poly.type
_entity_poly.pdbx_seq_one_letter_code
_entity_poly.pdbx_strand_id
1 'polypeptide(L)'
;MVNTDFKIISANRAFRDRMAGITGRAKDKLADADYPADLLAIWNAYYRQAMEGNSFKIIWTDTKDGNPVYEEVSFNPVFDQQDNVSAISCFSRDITEARIDRERILRQNQQLKKIAWIQSHGVRSHLANIMGLVQLLTATDMPGEEFLNMLSMLKTSADQLNQVIFDIMTQADNHDDIAD
;
A
#
# COMPACT_ATOMS: atom_id res chain seq x y z
N MET A 1 -6.97 -25.86 -14.18
CA MET A 1 -7.71 -25.78 -15.45
C MET A 1 -9.15 -26.17 -15.23
N VAL A 2 -10.04 -25.44 -15.89
CA VAL A 2 -11.49 -25.55 -15.79
C VAL A 2 -12.04 -25.75 -17.20
N ASN A 3 -12.98 -26.68 -17.41
CA ASN A 3 -13.61 -26.91 -18.71
C ASN A 3 -14.79 -25.95 -18.98
N THR A 4 -15.44 -26.12 -20.12
CA THR A 4 -16.63 -25.35 -20.55
C THR A 4 -17.83 -25.46 -19.61
N ASP A 5 -17.93 -26.55 -18.83
CA ASP A 5 -18.97 -26.75 -17.82
C ASP A 5 -18.60 -26.17 -16.45
N PHE A 6 -17.54 -25.37 -16.37
CA PHE A 6 -16.97 -24.81 -15.13
C PHE A 6 -16.47 -25.84 -14.12
N LYS A 7 -16.16 -27.06 -14.57
CA LYS A 7 -15.60 -28.12 -13.74
C LYS A 7 -14.08 -28.10 -13.78
N ILE A 8 -13.46 -28.28 -12.62
CA ILE A 8 -12.01 -28.40 -12.50
C ILE A 8 -11.57 -29.73 -13.10
N ILE A 9 -10.85 -29.68 -14.22
CA ILE A 9 -10.34 -30.86 -14.93
C ILE A 9 -8.87 -31.17 -14.60
N SER A 10 -8.13 -30.16 -14.12
CA SER A 10 -6.74 -30.33 -13.70
C SER A 10 -6.37 -29.29 -12.65
N ALA A 11 -5.58 -29.69 -11.67
CA ALA A 11 -5.05 -28.81 -10.62
C ALA A 11 -3.63 -29.23 -10.27
N ASN A 12 -2.80 -28.28 -9.85
CA ASN A 12 -1.50 -28.60 -9.26
C ASN A 12 -1.66 -28.99 -7.77
N ARG A 13 -0.56 -29.44 -7.16
CA ARG A 13 -0.55 -29.83 -5.75
C ARG A 13 -0.90 -28.67 -4.81
N ALA A 14 -0.32 -27.50 -5.03
CA ALA A 14 -0.54 -26.33 -4.20
C ALA A 14 -2.03 -25.94 -4.12
N PHE A 15 -2.74 -25.97 -5.25
CA PHE A 15 -4.18 -25.76 -5.29
C PHE A 15 -4.94 -26.82 -4.47
N ARG A 16 -4.60 -28.11 -4.63
CA ARG A 16 -5.25 -29.19 -3.86
C ARG A 16 -5.03 -29.04 -2.35
N ASP A 17 -3.80 -28.76 -1.93
CA ASP A 17 -3.46 -28.60 -0.51
C ASP A 17 -4.26 -27.44 0.13
N ARG A 18 -4.41 -26.34 -0.62
CA ARG A 18 -5.26 -25.23 -0.19
C ARG A 18 -6.74 -25.62 -0.11
N MET A 19 -7.25 -26.34 -1.11
CA MET A 19 -8.65 -26.75 -1.14
C MET A 19 -8.96 -27.74 -0.02
N ALA A 20 -8.01 -28.58 0.40
CA ALA A 20 -8.17 -29.41 1.59
C ALA A 20 -8.35 -28.56 2.86
N GLY A 21 -7.64 -27.44 2.98
CA GLY A 21 -7.79 -26.51 4.10
C GLY A 21 -9.16 -25.81 4.14
N ILE A 22 -9.71 -25.42 2.99
CA ILE A 22 -11.01 -24.71 2.90
C ILE A 22 -12.20 -25.67 3.02
N THR A 23 -12.13 -26.82 2.36
CA THR A 23 -13.24 -27.79 2.31
C THR A 23 -13.20 -28.82 3.45
N GLY A 24 -12.11 -28.86 4.22
CA GLY A 24 -11.85 -29.88 5.24
C GLY A 24 -11.67 -31.31 4.68
N ARG A 25 -11.55 -31.45 3.35
CA ARG A 25 -11.46 -32.76 2.66
C ARG A 25 -10.32 -32.77 1.65
N ALA A 26 -9.33 -33.63 1.89
CA ALA A 26 -8.32 -33.95 0.88
C ALA A 26 -8.90 -35.01 -0.08
N LYS A 27 -9.37 -34.59 -1.26
CA LYS A 27 -9.79 -35.51 -2.33
C LYS A 27 -8.93 -35.33 -3.57
N ASP A 28 -8.63 -36.45 -4.25
CA ASP A 28 -7.96 -36.47 -5.55
C ASP A 28 -8.82 -35.83 -6.67
N LYS A 29 -10.14 -35.78 -6.47
CA LYS A 29 -11.11 -35.11 -7.34
C LYS A 29 -11.99 -34.17 -6.52
N LEU A 30 -11.97 -32.89 -6.86
CA LEU A 30 -12.84 -31.87 -6.29
C LEU A 30 -14.15 -31.86 -7.09
N ALA A 31 -15.30 -31.93 -6.43
CA ALA A 31 -16.61 -31.75 -7.04
C ALA A 31 -17.22 -30.42 -6.62
N ASP A 32 -18.09 -29.84 -7.45
CA ASP A 32 -18.74 -28.55 -7.15
C ASP A 32 -19.47 -28.57 -5.79
N ALA A 33 -20.05 -29.71 -5.40
CA ALA A 33 -20.71 -29.89 -4.11
C ALA A 33 -19.78 -29.81 -2.87
N ASP A 34 -18.46 -29.82 -3.06
CA ASP A 34 -17.49 -29.67 -1.96
C ASP A 34 -17.22 -28.19 -1.59
N TYR A 35 -17.85 -27.23 -2.29
CA TYR A 35 -17.62 -25.80 -2.11
C TYR A 35 -18.86 -25.06 -1.55
N PRO A 36 -18.66 -23.98 -0.75
CA PRO A 36 -19.75 -23.08 -0.41
C PRO A 36 -20.41 -22.49 -1.66
N ALA A 37 -21.74 -22.46 -1.69
CA ALA A 37 -22.51 -22.02 -2.86
C ALA A 37 -22.15 -20.59 -3.30
N ASP A 38 -21.94 -19.69 -2.34
CA ASP A 38 -21.57 -18.30 -2.62
C ASP A 38 -20.20 -18.19 -3.27
N LEU A 39 -19.24 -19.02 -2.82
CA LEU A 39 -17.91 -19.08 -3.41
C LEU A 39 -17.99 -19.57 -4.86
N LEU A 40 -18.74 -20.66 -5.11
CA LEU A 40 -18.95 -21.16 -6.47
C LEU A 40 -19.57 -20.11 -7.39
N ALA A 41 -20.56 -19.35 -6.91
CA ALA A 41 -21.23 -18.33 -7.70
C ALA A 41 -20.23 -17.24 -8.16
N ILE A 42 -19.34 -16.80 -7.27
CA ILE A 42 -18.30 -15.82 -7.58
C ILE A 42 -17.32 -16.38 -8.62
N TRP A 43 -16.80 -17.59 -8.40
CA TRP A 43 -15.83 -18.20 -9.32
C TRP A 43 -16.44 -18.50 -10.69
N ASN A 44 -17.70 -18.94 -10.75
CA ASN A 44 -18.42 -19.14 -12.01
C ASN A 44 -18.62 -17.85 -12.80
N ALA A 45 -18.77 -16.69 -12.13
CA ALA A 45 -18.81 -15.41 -12.80
C ALA A 45 -17.47 -15.09 -13.49
N TYR A 46 -16.34 -15.33 -12.81
CA TYR A 46 -15.01 -15.17 -13.42
C TYR A 46 -14.78 -16.14 -14.57
N TYR A 47 -15.20 -17.40 -14.43
CA TYR A 47 -15.09 -18.37 -15.51
C TYR A 47 -15.92 -17.95 -16.72
N ARG A 48 -17.16 -17.49 -16.52
CA ARG A 48 -18.00 -16.98 -17.60
C ARG A 48 -17.34 -15.82 -18.34
N GLN A 49 -16.78 -14.87 -17.62
CA GLN A 49 -16.07 -13.74 -18.21
C GLN A 49 -14.85 -14.21 -19.04
N ALA A 50 -14.08 -15.19 -18.55
CA ALA A 50 -12.95 -15.72 -19.29
C ALA A 50 -13.40 -16.50 -20.54
N MET A 51 -14.57 -17.17 -20.51
CA MET A 51 -15.12 -17.88 -21.68
C MET A 51 -15.47 -16.94 -22.84
N GLU A 52 -15.56 -15.63 -22.62
CA GLU A 52 -15.70 -14.64 -23.70
C GLU A 52 -14.41 -14.48 -24.52
N GLY A 53 -13.32 -15.18 -24.16
CA GLY A 53 -12.04 -15.16 -24.87
C GLY A 53 -11.03 -14.16 -24.31
N ASN A 54 -11.36 -13.45 -23.23
CA ASN A 54 -10.50 -12.43 -22.63
C ASN A 54 -9.71 -12.97 -21.43
N SER A 55 -8.40 -12.76 -21.44
CA SER A 55 -7.56 -12.97 -20.25
C SER A 55 -7.66 -11.79 -19.29
N PHE A 56 -7.76 -12.09 -17.99
CA PHE A 56 -7.76 -11.07 -16.95
C PHE A 56 -7.20 -11.58 -15.63
N LYS A 57 -7.01 -10.65 -14.69
CA LYS A 57 -6.52 -10.92 -13.34
C LYS A 57 -7.42 -10.28 -12.31
N ILE A 58 -7.52 -10.90 -11.15
CA ILE A 58 -8.17 -10.34 -9.96
C ILE A 58 -7.22 -10.44 -8.78
N ILE A 59 -7.49 -9.62 -7.75
CA ILE A 59 -6.91 -9.84 -6.43
C ILE A 59 -7.98 -10.48 -5.55
N TRP A 60 -7.76 -11.73 -5.18
CA TRP A 60 -8.54 -12.42 -4.17
C TRP A 60 -8.00 -12.07 -2.79
N THR A 61 -8.91 -11.79 -1.84
CA THR A 61 -8.56 -11.50 -0.44
C THR A 61 -9.22 -12.52 0.44
N ASP A 62 -8.44 -13.11 1.33
CA ASP A 62 -8.89 -14.08 2.31
C ASP A 62 -8.27 -13.76 3.68
N THR A 63 -8.70 -14.46 4.71
CA THR A 63 -8.14 -14.33 6.06
C THR A 63 -7.63 -15.68 6.52
N LYS A 64 -6.35 -15.77 6.88
CA LYS A 64 -5.73 -16.97 7.44
C LYS A 64 -5.16 -16.64 8.81
N ASP A 65 -5.61 -17.37 9.83
CA ASP A 65 -5.18 -17.18 11.22
C ASP A 65 -5.33 -15.72 11.71
N GLY A 66 -6.37 -15.03 11.23
CA GLY A 66 -6.64 -13.62 11.54
C GLY A 66 -5.85 -12.59 10.72
N ASN A 67 -4.91 -13.04 9.88
CA ASN A 67 -4.12 -12.16 9.01
C ASN A 67 -4.68 -12.13 7.58
N PRO A 68 -4.69 -10.97 6.91
CA PRO A 68 -5.10 -10.88 5.53
C PRO A 68 -4.10 -11.58 4.62
N VAL A 69 -4.61 -12.39 3.69
CA VAL A 69 -3.85 -13.03 2.61
C VAL A 69 -4.35 -12.49 1.29
N TYR A 70 -3.41 -12.12 0.42
CA TYR A 70 -3.69 -11.54 -0.89
C TYR A 70 -3.14 -12.43 -1.98
N GLU A 71 -3.96 -12.69 -2.97
CA GLU A 71 -3.56 -13.51 -4.11
C GLU A 71 -3.96 -12.87 -5.42
N GLU A 72 -3.02 -12.84 -6.35
CA GLU A 72 -3.31 -12.51 -7.73
C GLU A 72 -3.73 -13.80 -8.46
N VAL A 73 -4.97 -13.83 -8.93
CA VAL A 73 -5.49 -14.94 -9.73
C VAL A 73 -5.64 -14.50 -11.16
N SER A 74 -4.96 -15.18 -12.08
CA SER A 74 -5.11 -14.98 -13.53
C SER A 74 -6.01 -16.05 -14.14
N PHE A 75 -6.90 -15.63 -15.03
CA PHE A 75 -7.77 -16.47 -15.84
C PHE A 75 -7.38 -16.31 -17.30
N ASN A 76 -6.96 -17.40 -17.93
CA ASN A 76 -6.44 -17.39 -19.30
C ASN A 76 -7.22 -18.41 -20.13
N PRO A 77 -8.00 -17.98 -21.13
CA PRO A 77 -8.73 -18.87 -22.02
C PRO A 77 -7.75 -19.74 -22.84
N VAL A 78 -8.15 -20.98 -23.08
CA VAL A 78 -7.42 -21.94 -23.91
C VAL A 78 -8.27 -22.23 -25.14
N PHE A 79 -7.72 -21.95 -26.31
CA PHE A 79 -8.43 -22.08 -27.59
C PHE A 79 -8.16 -23.45 -28.22
N ASP A 80 -9.18 -24.02 -28.85
CA ASP A 80 -9.04 -25.22 -29.69
C ASP A 80 -8.58 -24.87 -31.11
N GLN A 81 -8.55 -25.87 -32.01
CA GLN A 81 -8.14 -25.69 -33.40
C GLN A 81 -9.15 -24.89 -34.25
N GLN A 82 -10.35 -24.63 -33.73
CA GLN A 82 -11.41 -23.87 -34.37
C GLN A 82 -11.58 -22.47 -33.74
N ASP A 83 -10.58 -22.00 -32.98
CA ASP A 83 -10.58 -20.72 -32.25
C ASP A 83 -11.72 -20.57 -31.22
N ASN A 84 -12.31 -21.68 -30.76
CA ASN A 84 -13.28 -21.65 -29.67
C ASN A 84 -12.58 -21.86 -28.33
N VAL A 85 -13.09 -21.20 -27.27
CA VAL A 85 -12.58 -21.42 -25.92
C VAL A 85 -12.98 -22.82 -25.44
N SER A 86 -11.98 -23.69 -25.27
CA SER A 86 -12.14 -25.09 -24.84
C SER A 86 -11.94 -25.29 -23.34
N ALA A 87 -11.20 -24.39 -22.68
CA ALA A 87 -10.93 -24.42 -21.25
C ALA A 87 -10.44 -23.06 -20.74
N ILE A 88 -10.32 -22.93 -19.42
CA ILE A 88 -9.65 -21.82 -18.76
C ILE A 88 -8.48 -22.35 -17.94
N SER A 89 -7.31 -21.76 -18.13
CA SER A 89 -6.15 -21.92 -17.27
C SER A 89 -6.17 -20.87 -16.17
N CYS A 90 -6.32 -21.33 -14.93
CA CYS A 90 -6.27 -20.48 -13.74
C CYS A 90 -4.93 -20.66 -13.05
N PHE A 91 -4.29 -19.55 -12.71
CA PHE A 91 -3.06 -19.53 -11.92
C PHE A 91 -3.22 -18.55 -10.77
N SER A 92 -2.87 -18.96 -9.56
CA SER A 92 -2.89 -18.12 -8.37
C SER A 92 -1.47 -17.92 -7.86
N ARG A 93 -1.13 -16.67 -7.53
CA ARG A 93 0.14 -16.27 -6.94
C ARG A 93 -0.14 -15.55 -5.63
N ASP A 94 0.48 -16.01 -4.55
CA ASP A 94 0.53 -15.26 -3.29
C ASP A 94 1.32 -13.96 -3.51
N ILE A 95 0.70 -12.84 -3.17
CA ILE A 95 1.28 -11.50 -3.25
C ILE A 95 1.26 -10.78 -1.89
N THR A 96 1.01 -11.52 -0.81
CA THR A 96 0.80 -10.97 0.54
C THR A 96 2.01 -10.17 1.01
N GLU A 97 3.19 -10.80 1.03
CA GLU A 97 4.45 -10.17 1.43
C GLU A 97 4.77 -8.94 0.57
N ALA A 98 4.72 -9.10 -0.76
CA ALA A 98 4.99 -8.02 -1.70
C ALA A 98 4.04 -6.83 -1.52
N ARG A 99 2.77 -7.07 -1.16
CA ARG A 99 1.80 -6.02 -0.88
C ARG A 99 2.09 -5.32 0.45
N ILE A 100 2.37 -6.09 1.50
CA ILE A 100 2.72 -5.54 2.82
C ILE A 100 3.97 -4.65 2.72
N ASP A 101 5.00 -5.11 2.02
CA ASP A 101 6.22 -4.35 1.79
C ASP A 101 5.95 -3.06 1.01
N ARG A 102 5.14 -3.15 -0.06
CA ARG A 102 4.75 -1.97 -0.84
C ARG A 102 4.01 -0.94 0.02
N GLU A 103 3.08 -1.38 0.85
CA GLU A 103 2.33 -0.50 1.76
C GLU A 103 3.26 0.11 2.84
N ARG A 104 4.24 -0.66 3.34
CA ARG A 104 5.28 -0.15 4.24
C ARG A 104 6.12 0.95 3.58
N ILE A 105 6.62 0.70 2.37
CA ILE A 105 7.41 1.68 1.59
C ILE A 105 6.60 2.94 1.29
N LEU A 106 5.32 2.79 0.93
CA LEU A 106 4.44 3.94 0.65
C LEU A 106 4.22 4.79 1.90
N ARG A 107 4.02 4.15 3.06
CA ARG A 107 3.90 4.86 4.34
C ARG A 107 5.18 5.61 4.70
N GLN A 108 6.33 4.96 4.59
CA GLN A 108 7.64 5.59 4.81
C GLN A 108 7.85 6.78 3.86
N ASN A 109 7.53 6.64 2.57
CA ASN A 109 7.64 7.74 1.60
C ASN A 109 6.72 8.92 1.93
N GLN A 110 5.48 8.66 2.36
CA GLN A 110 4.56 9.73 2.77
C GLN A 110 5.08 10.48 4.00
N GLN A 111 5.65 9.76 4.97
CA GLN A 111 6.26 10.35 6.15
C GLN A 111 7.49 11.19 5.80
N LEU A 112 8.41 10.66 4.98
CA LEU A 112 9.58 11.41 4.50
C LEU A 112 9.17 12.70 3.77
N LYS A 113 8.13 12.64 2.92
CA LYS A 113 7.58 13.83 2.25
C LYS A 113 7.03 14.85 3.23
N LYS A 114 6.36 14.40 4.29
CA LYS A 114 5.85 15.29 5.36
C LYS A 114 7.02 15.98 6.08
N ILE A 115 8.05 15.23 6.46
CA ILE A 115 9.26 15.78 7.10
C ILE A 115 9.92 16.82 6.19
N ALA A 116 10.16 16.47 4.91
CA ALA A 116 10.75 17.38 3.94
C ALA A 116 9.92 18.66 3.74
N TRP A 117 8.59 18.55 3.74
CA TRP A 117 7.70 19.71 3.64
C TRP A 117 7.82 20.65 4.86
N ILE A 118 7.80 20.10 6.09
CA ILE A 118 7.97 20.89 7.32
C ILE A 118 9.36 21.56 7.32
N GLN A 119 10.41 20.80 7.02
CA GLN A 119 11.78 21.30 6.92
C GLN A 119 11.86 22.47 5.94
N SER A 120 11.22 22.37 4.78
CA SER A 120 11.31 23.42 3.78
C SER A 120 10.49 24.66 4.13
N HIS A 121 9.25 24.51 4.62
CA HIS A 121 8.36 25.65 4.77
C HIS A 121 8.51 26.36 6.12
N GLY A 122 8.59 25.59 7.21
CA GLY A 122 8.72 26.14 8.57
C GLY A 122 10.09 26.78 8.79
N VAL A 123 11.17 26.06 8.49
CA VAL A 123 12.55 26.56 8.71
C VAL A 123 12.84 27.78 7.84
N ARG A 124 12.51 27.74 6.53
CA ARG A 124 12.82 28.85 5.61
C ARG A 124 12.04 30.13 5.97
N SER A 125 10.81 30.01 6.45
CA SER A 125 9.99 31.17 6.86
C SER A 125 10.62 31.90 8.06
N HIS A 126 10.94 31.17 9.14
CA HIS A 126 11.56 31.77 10.32
C HIS A 126 12.97 32.29 10.05
N LEU A 127 13.75 31.57 9.24
CA LEU A 127 15.08 32.04 8.83
C LEU A 127 15.01 33.34 8.02
N ALA A 128 14.08 33.46 7.08
CA ALA A 128 13.89 34.69 6.31
C ALA A 128 13.52 35.88 7.21
N ASN A 129 12.66 35.66 8.21
CA ASN A 129 12.31 36.68 9.20
C ASN A 129 13.53 37.11 10.03
N ILE A 130 14.31 36.15 10.53
CA ILE A 130 15.55 36.42 11.27
C ILE A 130 16.52 37.24 10.41
N MET A 131 16.75 36.81 9.17
CA MET A 131 17.65 37.52 8.24
C MET A 131 17.17 38.95 7.96
N GLY A 132 15.87 39.15 7.73
CA GLY A 132 15.32 40.49 7.50
C GLY A 132 15.46 41.40 8.71
N LEU A 133 15.17 40.90 9.92
CA LEU A 133 15.33 41.65 11.16
C LEU A 133 16.80 42.00 11.44
N VAL A 134 17.73 41.06 11.20
CA VAL A 134 19.17 41.32 11.32
C VAL A 134 19.62 42.38 10.32
N GLN A 135 19.16 42.31 9.06
CA GLN A 135 19.48 43.31 8.05
C GLN A 135 19.04 44.72 8.48
N LEU A 136 17.80 44.86 8.96
CA LEU A 136 17.28 46.12 9.48
C LEU A 136 18.10 46.62 10.68
N LEU A 137 18.40 45.73 11.65
CA LEU A 137 19.21 46.06 12.82
C LEU A 137 20.61 46.57 12.46
N THR A 138 21.17 46.09 11.34
CA THR A 138 22.52 46.49 10.88
C THR A 138 22.53 47.72 9.96
N ALA A 139 21.40 48.09 9.36
CA ALA A 139 21.33 49.09 8.28
C ALA A 139 20.86 50.47 8.74
N THR A 140 20.24 50.58 9.90
CA THR A 140 19.64 51.83 10.41
C THR A 140 20.18 52.19 11.79
N ASP A 141 20.53 53.47 11.95
CA ASP A 141 20.71 54.06 13.27
C ASP A 141 19.32 54.30 13.86
N MET A 142 18.96 53.53 14.88
CA MET A 142 17.59 53.47 15.40
C MET A 142 17.54 53.76 16.91
N PRO A 143 16.47 54.38 17.42
CA PRO A 143 16.30 54.65 18.84
C PRO A 143 16.27 53.36 19.68
N GLY A 144 16.74 53.44 20.92
CA GLY A 144 16.89 52.27 21.79
C GLY A 144 15.59 51.48 22.03
N GLU A 145 14.43 52.14 22.07
CA GLU A 145 13.13 51.45 22.24
C GLU A 145 12.75 50.63 21.01
N GLU A 146 12.96 51.18 19.81
CA GLU A 146 12.69 50.50 18.54
C GLU A 146 13.68 49.34 18.33
N PHE A 147 14.94 49.51 18.75
CA PHE A 147 15.96 48.46 18.76
C PHE A 147 15.55 47.28 19.66
N LEU A 148 15.06 47.57 20.87
CA LEU A 148 14.59 46.55 21.81
C LEU A 148 13.37 45.80 21.28
N ASN A 149 12.44 46.48 20.61
CA ASN A 149 11.29 45.83 19.97
C ASN A 149 11.73 44.88 18.85
N MET A 150 12.68 45.30 18.02
CA MET A 150 13.17 44.49 16.91
C MET A 150 13.99 43.28 17.40
N LEU A 151 14.78 43.44 18.48
CA LEU A 151 15.41 42.33 19.19
C LEU A 151 14.40 41.33 19.77
N SER A 152 13.27 41.81 20.31
CA SER A 152 12.20 40.94 20.82
C SER A 152 11.57 40.10 19.70
N MET A 153 11.31 40.71 18.53
CA MET A 153 10.81 40.02 17.34
C MET A 153 11.82 38.99 16.80
N LEU A 154 13.11 39.33 16.83
CA LEU A 154 14.20 38.44 16.43
C LEU A 154 14.26 37.21 17.33
N LYS A 155 14.22 37.43 18.65
CA LYS A 155 14.16 36.36 19.65
C LYS A 155 12.95 35.46 19.42
N THR A 156 11.77 36.05 19.21
CA THR A 156 10.53 35.29 18.95
C THR A 156 10.66 34.42 17.70
N SER A 157 11.25 34.96 16.62
CA SER A 157 11.47 34.21 15.38
C SER A 157 12.48 33.06 15.58
N ALA A 158 13.51 33.27 16.39
CA ALA A 158 14.48 32.23 16.75
C ALA A 158 13.85 31.12 17.61
N ASP A 159 13.00 31.48 18.59
CA ASP A 159 12.28 30.53 19.44
C ASP A 159 11.30 29.68 18.60
N GLN A 160 10.58 30.30 17.65
CA GLN A 160 9.70 29.61 16.72
C GLN A 160 10.46 28.64 15.79
N LEU A 161 11.61 29.07 15.27
CA LEU A 161 12.48 28.20 14.47
C LEU A 161 12.93 26.98 15.28
N ASN A 162 13.35 27.21 16.52
CA ASN A 162 13.78 26.15 17.42
C ASN A 162 12.65 25.14 17.69
N GLN A 163 11.41 25.62 17.92
CA GLN A 163 10.26 24.75 18.09
C GLN A 163 9.99 23.88 16.85
N VAL A 164 10.07 24.46 15.65
CA VAL A 164 9.92 23.69 14.40
C VAL A 164 10.99 22.61 14.26
N ILE A 165 12.23 22.90 14.66
CA ILE A 165 13.32 21.90 14.67
C ILE A 165 13.02 20.76 15.65
N PHE A 166 12.55 21.09 16.87
CA PHE A 166 12.14 20.09 17.86
C PHE A 166 11.01 19.19 17.33
N ASP A 167 9.98 19.77 16.74
CA ASP A 167 8.84 19.02 16.18
C ASP A 167 9.31 18.05 15.08
N ILE A 168 10.28 18.45 14.25
CA ILE A 168 10.89 17.59 13.22
C ILE A 168 11.68 16.44 13.88
N MET A 169 12.51 16.72 14.88
CA MET A 169 13.31 15.70 15.58
C MET A 169 12.41 14.68 16.27
N THR A 170 11.40 15.11 17.03
CA THR A 170 10.45 14.20 17.67
C THR A 170 9.69 13.35 16.64
N GLN A 171 9.37 13.90 15.47
CA GLN A 171 8.70 13.13 14.41
C GLN A 171 9.64 12.15 13.70
N ALA A 172 10.95 12.40 13.71
CA ALA A 172 11.97 11.48 13.19
C ALA A 172 12.34 10.38 14.20
N ASP A 173 12.48 10.70 15.49
CA ASP A 173 12.90 9.76 16.54
C ASP A 173 11.83 8.70 16.88
N ASN A 174 10.54 9.04 16.78
CA ASN A 174 9.45 8.07 16.91
C ASN A 174 9.47 6.92 15.86
N HIS A 175 10.45 6.92 14.95
CA HIS A 175 10.68 5.87 13.96
C HIS A 175 11.59 4.73 14.47
N ASP A 176 12.43 4.95 15.48
CA ASP A 176 13.41 3.94 15.94
C ASP A 176 12.81 2.93 16.94
N ASP A 177 11.69 3.25 17.60
CA ASP A 177 11.05 2.40 18.63
C ASP A 177 10.03 1.37 18.09
N ILE A 178 9.81 1.28 16.76
CA ILE A 178 8.90 0.28 16.14
C ILE A 178 9.69 -0.80 15.39
N ALA A 179 11.00 -0.88 15.63
CA ALA A 179 11.91 -1.82 15.01
C ALA A 179 12.56 -2.78 16.03
N ASP A 180 11.80 -3.27 17.01
CA ASP A 180 12.12 -4.45 17.83
C ASP A 180 10.86 -5.28 18.12
#